data_AF-A0A1Q9NEI5-F1
#
_entry.id   AF-A0A1Q9NEI5-F1
#
_cell.length_a   1.000
_cell.length_b   1.000
_cell.length_c   1.000
_cell.angle_alpha   90.00
_cell.angle_beta   90.00
_cell.angle_gamma   90.00
#
_symmetry.space_group_name_H-M   'P 1'
#
loop_
_entity.id
_entity.type
_entity.pdbx_description
1 polymer ?
#
loop_
_entity_poly.entity_id
_entity_poly.type
_entity_poly.pdbx_seq_one_letter_code
_entity_poly.pdbx_strand_id
1 'polypeptide(L)'
;MNSIIEGPDWYYWNDLPLEIVKRKENSILNEEEMVEILEKWEDTVKTKHFQSLSGKIENISNLNKIRIIVPEFIMERIKEAANLFVSRIWFPCIATVGMINESLTKHLILTLENDKQMKSKNIISVKNRNKNKQEDRIHTLFDIERINLKQKQTMMKISTIRNKYVHIDSILESNLKNDCESTLNNLISIVNEISYEKWMRENFHP
;
A
#
# COMPACT_ATOMS: atom_id res chain seq x y z
N MET A 1 29.36 -27.44 10.68
CA MET A 1 28.09 -27.79 11.35
C MET A 1 27.24 -26.55 11.34
N ASN A 2 26.18 -26.52 10.52
CA ASN A 2 25.22 -25.41 10.53
C ASN A 2 24.21 -25.71 11.64
N SER A 3 24.24 -24.92 12.72
CA SER A 3 23.21 -24.96 13.74
C SER A 3 21.89 -24.56 13.09
N ILE A 4 20.94 -25.50 13.02
CA ILE A 4 19.55 -25.17 12.73
C ILE A 4 19.10 -24.29 13.89
N ILE A 5 18.80 -23.02 13.60
CA ILE A 5 18.16 -22.14 14.57
C ILE A 5 16.71 -22.64 14.66
N GLU A 6 16.41 -23.40 15.72
CA GLU A 6 15.03 -23.74 16.05
C GLU A 6 14.32 -22.45 16.47
N GLY A 7 13.39 -21.99 15.62
CA GLY A 7 12.48 -20.91 15.95
C GLY A 7 11.39 -21.39 16.92
N PRO A 8 10.69 -20.48 17.60
CA PRO A 8 9.56 -20.87 18.45
C PRO A 8 8.47 -21.57 17.62
N ASP A 9 7.75 -22.50 18.24
CA ASP A 9 6.57 -23.13 17.63
C ASP A 9 5.47 -22.09 17.42
N TRP A 10 5.04 -21.92 16.16
CA TRP A 10 3.92 -21.06 15.79
C TRP A 10 2.75 -21.95 15.36
N TYR A 11 1.60 -21.80 16.03
CA TYR A 11 0.38 -22.52 15.68
C TYR A 11 -0.45 -21.75 14.64
N TYR A 12 -1.13 -22.47 13.75
CA TYR A 12 -2.13 -21.91 12.83
C TYR A 12 -3.49 -21.97 13.52
N TRP A 13 -4.22 -20.87 13.59
CA TRP A 13 -5.40 -20.78 14.44
C TRP A 13 -6.67 -20.86 13.59
N ASN A 14 -7.05 -22.09 13.22
CA ASN A 14 -8.41 -22.39 12.74
C ASN A 14 -9.16 -23.39 13.64
N ASP A 15 -8.59 -23.76 14.79
CA ASP A 15 -9.18 -24.69 15.76
C ASP A 15 -10.32 -24.01 16.52
N LEU A 16 -11.39 -23.68 15.79
CA LEU A 16 -12.70 -23.52 16.41
C LEU A 16 -13.14 -24.89 16.91
N PRO A 17 -13.58 -25.03 18.17
CA PRO A 17 -14.19 -26.26 18.65
C PRO A 17 -15.21 -26.80 17.65
N LEU A 18 -15.15 -28.08 17.29
CA LEU A 18 -16.03 -28.72 16.30
C LEU A 18 -17.53 -28.49 16.59
N GLU A 19 -17.89 -28.31 17.86
CA GLU A 19 -19.23 -27.98 18.30
C GLU A 19 -19.69 -26.59 17.81
N ILE A 20 -18.80 -25.60 17.79
CA ILE A 20 -19.05 -24.26 17.25
C ILE A 20 -19.22 -24.32 15.73
N VAL A 21 -18.39 -25.12 15.04
CA VAL A 21 -18.51 -25.32 13.58
C VAL A 21 -19.86 -25.93 13.22
N LYS A 22 -20.29 -26.97 13.93
CA LYS A 22 -21.61 -27.62 13.73
C LYS A 22 -22.79 -26.69 14.06
N ARG A 23 -22.67 -25.84 15.08
CA ARG A 23 -23.72 -24.88 15.46
C ARG A 23 -23.81 -23.70 14.49
N LYS A 24 -22.68 -23.26 13.91
CA LYS A 24 -22.64 -22.23 12.86
C LYS A 24 -23.37 -22.67 11.60
N GLU A 25 -23.17 -23.91 11.15
CA GLU A 25 -23.88 -24.47 9.98
C GLU A 25 -25.41 -24.46 10.15
N ASN A 26 -25.88 -24.48 11.40
CA ASN A 26 -27.29 -24.40 11.75
C ASN A 26 -27.76 -23.00 12.20
N SER A 27 -26.90 -21.97 12.10
CA SER A 27 -27.18 -20.56 12.50
C SER A 27 -27.59 -20.36 13.98
N ILE A 28 -27.04 -21.14 14.92
CA ILE A 28 -27.45 -21.19 16.34
C ILE A 28 -26.47 -20.43 17.28
N LEU A 29 -25.58 -19.59 16.75
CA LEU A 29 -24.68 -18.79 17.61
C LEU A 29 -25.36 -17.47 17.98
N ASN A 30 -25.41 -17.16 19.27
CA ASN A 30 -25.89 -15.86 19.73
C ASN A 30 -24.75 -14.81 19.70
N GLU A 31 -25.10 -13.53 19.88
CA GLU A 31 -24.15 -12.42 19.77
C GLU A 31 -23.02 -12.47 20.81
N GLU A 32 -23.33 -12.88 22.05
CA GLU A 32 -22.34 -13.03 23.12
C GLU A 32 -21.31 -14.13 22.81
N GLU A 33 -21.77 -15.29 22.35
CA GLU A 33 -20.89 -16.39 21.92
C GLU A 33 -20.00 -15.95 20.75
N MET A 34 -20.54 -15.18 19.79
CA MET A 34 -19.77 -14.63 18.68
C MET A 34 -18.68 -13.67 19.17
N VAL A 35 -18.99 -12.79 20.14
CA VAL A 35 -18.02 -11.87 20.74
C VAL A 35 -16.90 -12.65 21.45
N GLU A 36 -17.22 -13.64 22.28
CA GLU A 36 -16.20 -14.44 22.97
C GLU A 36 -15.26 -15.18 22.01
N ILE A 37 -15.80 -15.72 20.91
CA ILE A 37 -15.00 -16.39 19.89
C ILE A 37 -14.05 -15.40 19.21
N LEU A 38 -14.54 -14.19 18.90
CA LEU A 38 -13.73 -13.13 18.29
C LEU A 38 -12.65 -12.63 19.25
N GLU A 39 -12.96 -12.43 20.53
CA GLU A 39 -11.97 -12.02 21.53
C GLU A 39 -10.86 -13.07 21.70
N LYS A 40 -11.25 -14.35 21.80
CA LYS A 40 -10.30 -15.46 21.85
C LYS A 40 -9.44 -15.48 20.60
N TRP A 41 -10.04 -15.32 19.42
CA TRP A 41 -9.31 -15.26 18.14
C TRP A 41 -8.39 -14.03 18.03
N GLU A 42 -8.79 -12.88 18.58
CA GLU A 42 -7.94 -11.69 18.62
C GLU A 42 -6.73 -11.92 19.54
N ASP A 43 -6.94 -12.44 20.76
CA ASP A 43 -5.87 -12.81 21.70
C ASP A 43 -4.87 -13.80 21.11
N THR A 44 -5.42 -14.68 20.30
CA THR A 44 -4.76 -15.72 19.55
C THR A 44 -3.83 -15.18 18.46
N VAL A 45 -4.32 -14.27 17.62
CA VAL A 45 -3.54 -13.69 16.52
C VAL A 45 -2.73 -12.46 16.94
N LYS A 46 -2.80 -12.06 18.22
CA LYS A 46 -2.00 -10.98 18.79
C LYS A 46 -0.51 -11.29 18.61
N THR A 47 0.09 -10.62 17.63
CA THR A 47 1.53 -10.61 17.47
C THR A 47 2.15 -9.61 18.45
N LYS A 48 3.49 -9.63 18.59
CA LYS A 48 4.26 -8.58 19.28
C LYS A 48 3.97 -7.15 18.78
N HIS A 49 3.28 -7.03 17.64
CA HIS A 49 2.89 -5.76 17.01
C HIS A 49 1.49 -5.28 17.42
N PHE A 50 0.78 -5.99 18.32
CA PHE A 50 -0.47 -5.48 18.88
C PHE A 50 -0.26 -4.10 19.51
N GLN A 51 -1.16 -3.17 19.22
CA GLN A 51 -0.97 -1.76 19.53
C GLN A 51 -2.04 -1.26 20.50
N SER A 52 -1.58 -0.62 21.58
CA SER A 52 -2.46 0.07 22.52
C SER A 52 -3.22 1.21 21.84
N LEU A 53 -4.35 1.61 22.43
CA LEU A 53 -5.12 2.77 22.00
C LEU A 53 -4.25 4.04 21.89
N SER A 54 -3.39 4.29 22.88
CA SER A 54 -2.46 5.41 22.88
C SER A 54 -1.47 5.36 21.71
N GLY A 55 -0.94 4.18 21.39
CA GLY A 55 -0.05 4.00 20.25
C GLY A 55 -0.77 4.24 18.92
N LYS A 56 -2.03 3.80 18.77
CA LYS A 56 -2.83 4.07 17.56
C LYS A 56 -3.02 5.58 17.37
N ILE A 57 -3.31 6.32 18.45
CA ILE A 57 -3.46 7.78 18.43
C ILE A 57 -2.14 8.46 18.02
N GLU A 58 -0.99 8.03 18.56
CA GLU A 58 0.32 8.54 18.14
C GLU A 58 0.54 8.34 16.63
N ASN A 59 0.30 7.14 16.12
CA ASN A 59 0.46 6.87 14.69
C ASN A 59 -0.48 7.72 13.83
N ILE A 60 -1.73 7.94 14.26
CA ILE A 60 -2.66 8.84 13.55
C ILE A 60 -2.08 10.26 13.48
N SER A 61 -1.46 10.74 14.56
CA SER A 61 -0.87 12.09 14.61
C SER A 61 0.34 12.26 13.69
N ASN A 62 1.03 11.17 13.35
CA ASN A 62 2.16 11.18 12.41
C ASN A 62 1.72 11.23 10.92
N LEU A 63 0.42 11.04 10.64
CA LEU A 63 -0.10 11.13 9.29
C LEU A 63 -0.45 12.58 8.93
N ASN A 64 0.01 13.02 7.76
CA ASN A 64 -0.31 14.35 7.27
C ASN A 64 -1.80 14.48 6.95
N LYS A 65 -2.45 15.51 7.52
CA LYS A 65 -3.82 15.87 7.15
C LYS A 65 -3.83 16.57 5.79
N ILE A 66 -4.20 15.84 4.75
CA ILE A 66 -4.22 16.35 3.37
C ILE A 66 -5.60 16.11 2.76
N ARG A 67 -6.12 17.12 2.04
CA ARG A 67 -7.32 16.94 1.21
C ARG A 67 -6.90 16.27 -0.09
N ILE A 68 -7.32 15.02 -0.30
CA ILE A 68 -7.02 14.24 -1.50
C ILE A 68 -8.28 14.15 -2.38
N ILE A 69 -8.15 14.38 -3.69
CA ILE A 69 -9.26 14.27 -4.65
C ILE A 69 -8.94 13.16 -5.66
N VAL A 70 -9.44 11.95 -5.45
CA VAL A 70 -9.18 10.78 -6.33
C VAL A 70 -10.44 9.97 -6.56
N PRO A 71 -10.47 9.10 -7.59
CA PRO A 71 -11.46 8.03 -7.69
C PRO A 71 -11.55 7.20 -6.40
N GLU A 72 -12.76 6.77 -6.05
CA GLU A 72 -13.06 6.06 -4.80
C GLU A 72 -12.18 4.84 -4.59
N PHE A 73 -11.99 4.00 -5.63
CA PHE A 73 -11.17 2.79 -5.52
C PHE A 73 -9.70 3.08 -5.16
N ILE A 74 -9.15 4.25 -5.53
CA ILE A 74 -7.80 4.67 -5.12
C ILE A 74 -7.84 5.14 -3.66
N MET A 75 -8.85 5.91 -3.28
CA MET A 75 -9.02 6.37 -1.90
C MET A 75 -9.17 5.21 -0.92
N GLU A 76 -9.92 4.16 -1.28
CA GLU A 76 -10.06 2.97 -0.45
C GLU A 76 -8.71 2.31 -0.15
N ARG A 77 -7.87 2.13 -1.18
CA ARG A 77 -6.55 1.52 -0.99
C ARG A 77 -5.62 2.41 -0.15
N ILE A 78 -5.73 3.74 -0.26
CA ILE A 78 -5.00 4.68 0.60
C ILE A 78 -5.47 4.57 2.05
N LYS A 79 -6.78 4.51 2.30
CA LYS A 79 -7.35 4.30 3.65
C LYS A 79 -6.88 2.98 4.25
N GLU A 80 -6.85 1.92 3.45
CA GLU A 80 -6.34 0.61 3.86
C GLU A 80 -4.87 0.68 4.27
N ALA A 81 -4.01 1.31 3.44
CA ALA A 81 -2.61 1.51 3.78
C ALA A 81 -2.42 2.32 5.06
N ALA A 82 -3.20 3.39 5.25
CA ALA A 82 -3.17 4.20 6.47
C ALA A 82 -3.59 3.38 7.70
N ASN A 83 -4.64 2.56 7.58
CA ASN A 83 -5.09 1.70 8.67
C ASN A 83 -4.04 0.64 9.06
N LEU A 84 -3.35 0.06 8.07
CA LEU A 84 -2.24 -0.87 8.30
C LEU A 84 -1.08 -0.18 9.06
N PHE A 85 -0.73 1.06 8.68
CA PHE A 85 0.28 1.85 9.41
C PHE A 85 -0.13 2.13 10.86
N VAL A 86 -1.35 2.62 11.05
CA VAL A 86 -1.91 2.93 12.38
C VAL A 86 -1.96 1.70 13.26
N SER A 87 -2.18 0.53 12.69
CA SER A 87 -2.27 -0.75 13.40
C SER A 87 -0.93 -1.48 13.55
N ARG A 88 0.20 -0.82 13.25
CA ARG A 88 1.55 -1.41 13.34
C ARG A 88 1.85 -2.56 12.37
N ILE A 89 1.02 -2.70 11.34
CA ILE A 89 1.13 -3.71 10.29
C ILE A 89 1.98 -3.14 9.14
N TRP A 90 3.23 -2.76 9.47
CA TRP A 90 4.08 -1.93 8.59
C TRP A 90 4.56 -2.64 7.33
N PHE A 91 4.88 -3.93 7.39
CA PHE A 91 5.32 -4.67 6.21
C PHE A 91 4.20 -4.77 5.16
N PRO A 92 2.98 -5.22 5.50
CA PRO A 92 1.85 -5.15 4.59
C PRO A 92 1.52 -3.73 4.14
N CYS A 93 1.65 -2.72 5.02
CA CYS A 93 1.47 -1.33 4.62
C CYS A 93 2.43 -0.92 3.49
N ILE A 94 3.74 -1.21 3.61
CA ILE A 94 4.73 -0.94 2.55
C ILE A 94 4.37 -1.67 1.25
N ALA A 95 3.95 -2.92 1.34
CA ALA A 95 3.54 -3.70 0.18
C ALA A 95 2.31 -3.07 -0.51
N THR A 96 1.29 -2.70 0.26
CA THR A 96 0.07 -2.03 -0.23
C THR A 96 0.41 -0.68 -0.88
N VAL A 97 1.26 0.14 -0.25
CA VAL A 97 1.69 1.42 -0.83
C VAL A 97 2.42 1.22 -2.16
N GLY A 98 3.34 0.24 -2.24
CA GLY A 98 4.02 -0.09 -3.48
C GLY A 98 3.07 -0.58 -4.58
N MET A 99 2.06 -1.38 -4.23
CA MET A 99 1.01 -1.83 -5.17
C MET A 99 0.18 -0.66 -5.71
N ILE A 100 -0.17 0.32 -4.87
CA ILE A 100 -0.89 1.52 -5.31
C ILE A 100 -0.01 2.32 -6.29
N ASN A 101 1.25 2.54 -5.96
CA ASN A 101 2.21 3.22 -6.84
C ASN A 101 2.38 2.49 -8.18
N GLU A 102 2.45 1.16 -8.16
CA GLU A 102 2.51 0.31 -9.36
C GLU A 102 1.28 0.52 -10.25
N SER A 103 0.10 0.46 -9.65
CA SER A 103 -1.19 0.63 -10.33
C SER A 103 -1.33 2.03 -10.93
N LEU A 104 -0.88 3.06 -10.19
CA LEU A 104 -0.88 4.45 -10.64
C LEU A 104 -0.01 4.64 -11.89
N THR A 105 1.23 4.11 -11.89
CA THR A 105 2.10 4.21 -13.08
C THR A 105 1.49 3.55 -14.31
N LYS A 106 0.85 2.39 -14.15
CA LYS A 106 0.15 1.69 -15.25
C LYS A 106 -1.02 2.52 -15.76
N HIS A 107 -1.84 3.05 -14.87
CA HIS A 107 -3.00 3.86 -15.25
C HIS A 107 -2.60 5.12 -16.03
N LEU A 108 -1.55 5.83 -15.59
CA LEU A 108 -1.05 7.03 -16.29
C LEU A 108 -0.55 6.69 -17.70
N ILE A 109 0.21 5.60 -17.86
CA ILE A 109 0.66 5.12 -19.17
C ILE A 109 -0.51 4.76 -20.09
N LEU A 110 -1.49 4.00 -19.59
CA LEU A 110 -2.67 3.61 -20.38
C LEU A 110 -3.48 4.82 -20.83
N THR A 111 -3.63 5.83 -19.97
CA THR A 111 -4.33 7.08 -20.32
C THR A 111 -3.64 7.77 -21.50
N LEU A 112 -2.31 7.77 -21.54
CA LEU A 112 -1.53 8.37 -22.63
C LEU A 112 -1.62 7.57 -23.94
N GLU A 113 -1.68 6.25 -23.88
CA GLU A 113 -1.84 5.40 -25.07
C GLU A 113 -3.21 5.55 -25.75
N ASN A 114 -4.23 5.86 -24.94
CA ASN A 114 -5.59 6.10 -25.39
C ASN A 114 -5.82 7.53 -25.89
N ASP A 115 -4.96 8.48 -25.52
CA ASP A 115 -5.05 9.86 -25.99
C ASP A 115 -4.54 9.99 -27.44
N LYS A 116 -5.45 10.30 -28.36
CA LYS A 116 -5.16 10.41 -29.81
C LYS A 116 -4.23 11.58 -30.13
N GLN A 117 -4.17 12.64 -29.31
CA GLN A 117 -3.34 13.81 -29.59
C GLN A 117 -1.85 13.56 -29.28
N MET A 118 -1.54 12.72 -28.29
CA MET A 118 -0.17 12.38 -27.89
C MET A 118 0.55 11.43 -28.87
N LYS A 119 -0.19 10.72 -29.72
CA LYS A 119 0.36 9.81 -30.75
C LYS A 119 1.24 10.50 -31.80
N SER A 120 1.11 11.82 -31.98
CA SER A 120 1.74 12.54 -33.10
C SER A 120 3.04 13.29 -32.75
N LYS A 121 3.38 13.53 -31.47
CA LYS A 121 4.55 14.37 -31.12
C LYS A 121 5.63 13.73 -30.26
N ASN A 122 5.34 12.82 -29.31
CA ASN A 122 6.36 12.36 -28.34
C ASN A 122 6.41 10.84 -28.06
N ILE A 123 5.55 10.00 -28.67
CA ILE A 123 5.52 8.54 -28.38
C ILE A 123 6.58 7.74 -29.15
N ILE A 124 7.12 8.27 -30.25
CA ILE A 124 8.01 7.51 -31.15
C ILE A 124 9.40 7.27 -30.52
N SER A 125 9.90 8.15 -29.65
CA SER A 125 11.22 8.00 -29.00
C SER A 125 11.22 7.08 -27.77
N VAL A 126 10.06 6.72 -27.21
CA VAL A 126 9.95 5.96 -25.94
C VAL A 126 9.66 4.46 -26.16
N LYS A 127 9.64 4.00 -27.41
CA LYS A 127 9.26 2.61 -27.79
C LYS A 127 10.22 1.52 -27.30
N ASN A 128 11.41 1.85 -26.78
CA ASN A 128 12.44 0.86 -26.44
C ASN A 128 12.54 0.47 -24.96
N ARG A 129 11.71 1.01 -24.06
CA ARG A 129 11.73 0.60 -22.65
C ARG A 129 10.72 -0.50 -22.36
N ASN A 130 11.10 -1.41 -21.46
CA ASN A 130 10.23 -2.51 -21.05
C ASN A 130 9.11 -1.97 -20.14
N LYS A 131 7.99 -1.57 -20.74
CA LYS A 131 6.82 -1.05 -20.03
C LYS A 131 6.22 -2.02 -19.00
N ASN A 132 6.69 -3.26 -18.88
CA ASN A 132 6.29 -4.18 -17.82
C ASN A 132 6.98 -3.87 -16.48
N LYS A 133 8.12 -3.18 -16.46
CA LYS A 133 8.79 -2.75 -15.23
C LYS A 133 8.28 -1.38 -14.76
N GLN A 134 8.09 -1.23 -13.45
CA GLN A 134 7.62 0.03 -12.86
C GLN A 134 8.56 1.19 -13.12
N GLU A 135 9.84 0.95 -12.90
CA GLU A 135 10.91 1.92 -13.12
C GLU A 135 10.88 2.47 -14.55
N ASP A 136 10.80 1.59 -15.55
CA ASP A 136 10.71 1.98 -16.96
C ASP A 136 9.47 2.84 -17.25
N ARG A 137 8.32 2.54 -16.61
CA ARG A 137 7.11 3.37 -16.71
C ARG A 137 7.31 4.74 -16.07
N ILE A 138 7.91 4.82 -14.88
CA ILE A 138 8.19 6.10 -14.21
C ILE A 138 9.14 6.96 -15.07
N HIS A 139 10.20 6.37 -15.60
CA HIS A 139 11.11 7.06 -16.50
C HIS A 139 10.40 7.54 -17.77
N THR A 140 9.54 6.72 -18.35
CA THR A 140 8.70 7.10 -19.50
C THR A 140 7.81 8.30 -19.18
N LEU A 141 7.11 8.29 -18.03
CA LEU A 141 6.24 9.38 -17.61
C LEU A 141 7.00 10.70 -17.42
N PHE A 142 8.25 10.63 -16.96
CA PHE A 142 9.11 11.80 -16.81
C PHE A 142 9.60 12.33 -18.16
N ASP A 143 10.06 11.45 -19.05
CA ASP A 143 10.63 11.85 -20.35
C ASP A 143 9.60 12.54 -21.26
N ILE A 144 8.32 12.23 -21.08
CA ILE A 144 7.20 12.88 -21.78
C ILE A 144 6.57 14.04 -20.97
N GLU A 145 7.23 14.45 -19.88
CA GLU A 145 6.82 15.57 -19.02
C GLU A 145 5.42 15.40 -18.39
N ARG A 146 4.97 14.15 -18.22
CA ARG A 146 3.70 13.85 -17.53
C ARG A 146 3.85 13.94 -16.01
N ILE A 147 5.06 13.71 -15.51
CA ILE A 147 5.44 13.93 -14.12
C ILE A 147 6.72 14.75 -14.07
N ASN A 148 6.89 15.55 -13.02
CA ASN A 148 8.11 16.33 -12.77
C ASN A 148 9.19 15.51 -12.05
N LEU A 149 10.39 16.09 -11.87
CA LEU A 149 11.52 15.43 -11.23
C LEU A 149 11.23 15.01 -9.78
N LYS A 150 10.54 15.85 -9.01
CA LYS A 150 10.16 15.55 -7.61
C LYS A 150 9.23 14.34 -7.55
N GLN A 151 8.22 14.29 -8.41
CA GLN A 151 7.28 13.17 -8.51
C GLN A 151 8.02 11.89 -8.92
N LYS A 152 8.88 11.94 -9.94
CA LYS A 152 9.74 10.81 -10.35
C LYS A 152 10.55 10.27 -9.17
N GLN A 153 11.31 11.12 -8.48
CA GLN A 153 12.15 10.72 -7.35
C GLN A 153 11.32 10.11 -6.23
N THR A 154 10.16 10.69 -5.94
CA THR A 154 9.25 10.20 -4.89
C THR A 154 8.68 8.82 -5.26
N MET A 155 8.25 8.61 -6.50
CA MET A 155 7.71 7.34 -6.97
C MET A 155 8.80 6.25 -6.96
N MET A 156 10.02 6.59 -7.40
CA MET A 156 11.17 5.68 -7.34
C MET A 156 11.52 5.28 -5.90
N LYS A 157 11.51 6.24 -4.96
CA LYS A 157 11.78 5.97 -3.54
C LYS A 157 10.79 4.97 -2.94
N ILE A 158 9.50 5.09 -3.27
CA ILE A 158 8.48 4.10 -2.87
C ILE A 158 8.84 2.71 -3.41
N SER A 159 9.19 2.60 -4.70
CA SER A 159 9.57 1.33 -5.32
C SER A 159 10.83 0.72 -4.68
N THR A 160 11.84 1.54 -4.38
CA THR A 160 13.07 1.10 -3.69
C THR A 160 12.76 0.53 -2.31
N ILE A 161 11.98 1.25 -1.50
CA ILE A 161 11.60 0.79 -0.15
C ILE A 161 10.76 -0.49 -0.24
N ARG A 162 9.77 -0.55 -1.14
CA ARG A 162 8.98 -1.76 -1.35
C ARG A 162 9.86 -2.94 -1.74
N ASN A 163 10.81 -2.76 -2.65
CA ASN A 163 11.67 -3.86 -3.11
C ASN A 163 12.60 -4.35 -2.00
N LYS A 164 13.14 -3.45 -1.17
CA LYS A 164 13.95 -3.79 0.02
C LYS A 164 13.25 -4.80 0.93
N TYR A 165 11.95 -4.62 1.16
CA TYR A 165 11.19 -5.48 2.07
C TYR A 165 10.50 -6.66 1.37
N VAL A 166 9.90 -6.47 0.20
CA VAL A 166 9.11 -7.51 -0.50
C VAL A 166 9.98 -8.55 -1.19
N HIS A 167 11.19 -8.21 -1.63
CA HIS A 167 12.11 -9.17 -2.24
C HIS A 167 13.09 -9.82 -1.25
N ILE A 168 12.98 -9.47 0.04
CA ILE A 168 13.64 -10.12 1.20
C ILE A 168 15.12 -10.44 0.95
N ASP A 169 15.93 -9.41 0.64
CA ASP A 169 17.40 -9.57 0.65
C ASP A 169 17.96 -9.37 2.07
N SER A 170 17.26 -8.64 2.95
CA SER A 170 17.52 -8.58 4.40
C SER A 170 16.35 -7.89 5.14
N ILE A 171 15.80 -8.52 6.18
CA ILE A 171 14.84 -7.84 7.08
C ILE A 171 15.62 -7.34 8.30
N LEU A 172 16.14 -6.13 8.21
CA LEU A 172 16.52 -5.37 9.40
C LEU A 172 15.28 -4.61 9.87
N GLU A 173 14.61 -5.16 10.89
CA GLU A 173 13.39 -4.60 11.50
C GLU A 173 13.56 -3.15 11.99
N SER A 174 14.79 -2.70 12.25
CA SER A 174 15.10 -1.45 12.94
C SER A 174 14.59 -0.18 12.24
N ASN A 175 14.41 -0.20 10.91
CA ASN A 175 13.95 0.96 10.14
C ASN A 175 12.53 0.82 9.57
N LEU A 176 11.82 -0.28 9.88
CA LEU A 176 10.56 -0.62 9.21
C LEU A 176 9.46 0.43 9.45
N LYS A 177 9.32 0.96 10.67
CA LYS A 177 8.34 2.03 10.99
C LYS A 177 8.59 3.27 10.13
N ASN A 178 9.83 3.75 10.14
CA ASN A 178 10.21 5.01 9.48
C ASN A 178 10.10 4.89 7.96
N ASP A 179 10.52 3.75 7.40
CA ASP A 179 10.38 3.45 5.98
C ASP A 179 8.91 3.36 5.57
N CYS A 180 8.07 2.75 6.41
CA CYS A 180 6.62 2.68 6.21
C CYS A 180 5.96 4.05 6.24
N GLU A 181 6.25 4.85 7.28
CA GLU A 181 5.74 6.21 7.43
C GLU A 181 6.15 7.10 6.25
N SER A 182 7.45 7.08 5.90
CA SER A 182 7.96 7.85 4.76
C SER A 182 7.29 7.45 3.46
N THR A 183 7.13 6.15 3.23
CA THR A 183 6.53 5.61 1.99
C THR A 183 5.05 5.96 1.87
N LEU A 184 4.29 5.87 2.97
CA LEU A 184 2.88 6.26 3.00
C LEU A 184 2.71 7.77 2.77
N ASN A 185 3.51 8.61 3.45
CA ASN A 185 3.49 10.05 3.24
C ASN A 185 3.87 10.45 1.80
N ASN A 186 4.87 9.79 1.22
CA ASN A 186 5.26 9.97 -0.18
C ASN A 186 4.11 9.61 -1.14
N LEU A 187 3.40 8.52 -0.90
CA LEU A 187 2.25 8.13 -1.71
C LEU A 187 1.14 9.18 -1.64
N ILE A 188 0.77 9.60 -0.43
CA ILE A 188 -0.24 10.63 -0.22
C ILE A 188 0.13 11.91 -0.98
N SER A 189 1.40 12.33 -0.91
CA SER A 189 1.91 13.50 -1.64
C SER A 189 1.75 13.35 -3.15
N ILE A 190 2.22 12.24 -3.73
CA ILE A 190 2.14 11.98 -5.18
C ILE A 190 0.70 11.98 -5.67
N VAL A 191 -0.16 11.25 -4.96
CA VAL A 191 -1.56 11.11 -5.34
C VAL A 191 -2.24 12.48 -5.32
N ASN A 192 -1.98 13.28 -4.29
CA ASN A 192 -2.55 14.62 -4.20
C ASN A 192 -2.06 15.55 -5.33
N GLU A 193 -0.76 15.52 -5.63
CA GLU A 193 -0.17 16.35 -6.69
C GLU A 193 -0.71 15.98 -8.08
N ILE A 194 -0.80 14.69 -8.41
CA ILE A 194 -1.29 14.21 -9.72
C ILE A 194 -2.78 14.50 -9.89
N SER A 195 -3.56 14.28 -8.84
CA SER A 195 -4.99 14.58 -8.84
C SER A 195 -5.30 16.05 -9.03
N TYR A 196 -4.55 16.92 -8.36
CA TYR A 196 -4.68 18.37 -8.50
C TYR A 196 -4.41 18.80 -9.94
N GLU A 197 -3.34 18.31 -10.56
CA GLU A 197 -3.04 18.63 -11.95
C GLU A 197 -4.10 18.14 -12.94
N LYS A 198 -4.67 16.94 -12.73
CA LYS A 198 -5.74 16.42 -13.58
C LYS A 198 -7.00 17.26 -13.44
N TRP A 199 -7.41 17.57 -12.21
CA TRP A 199 -8.56 18.42 -11.93
C TRP A 199 -8.38 19.84 -12.50
N MET A 200 -7.20 20.44 -12.34
CA MET A 200 -6.90 21.77 -12.90
C MET A 200 -6.97 21.76 -14.43
N ARG A 201 -6.45 20.73 -15.11
CA ARG A 201 -6.55 20.60 -16.57
C ARG A 201 -8.00 20.43 -17.04
N GLU A 202 -8.78 19.59 -16.37
CA GLU A 202 -10.18 19.31 -16.76
C GLU A 202 -11.13 20.48 -16.48
N ASN A 203 -10.82 21.37 -15.52
CA ASN A 203 -11.75 22.41 -15.06
C ASN A 203 -11.29 23.85 -15.32
N PHE A 204 -10.01 24.09 -15.64
CA PHE A 204 -9.46 25.46 -15.75
C PHE A 204 -8.60 25.73 -16.98
N HIS A 205 -8.27 24.71 -17.79
CA HIS A 205 -7.55 24.91 -19.06
C HIS A 205 -8.18 24.08 -20.21
N PRO A 206 -9.21 24.61 -20.87
CA PRO A 206 -9.70 24.09 -22.16
C PRO A 206 -8.73 24.39 -23.32
#